data_AF-A0A075B5G4-F1
#
_entry.id   AF-A0A075B5G4-F1
#
_cell.length_a   1.000
_cell.length_b   1.000
_cell.length_c   1.000
_cell.angle_alpha   90.00
_cell.angle_beta   90.00
_cell.angle_gamma   90.00
#
_symmetry.space_group_name_H-M   'P 1'
#
loop_
_entity.id
_entity.type
_entity.pdbx_description
1 polymer ?
#
loop_
_entity_poly.entity_id
_entity_poly.type
_entity_poly.pdbx_seq_one_letter_code
_entity_poly.pdbx_strand_id
1 'polypeptide(L)'
;QLGAIENGLESGSANACPDAILIFARGSTEPGNMGITVGPALANGLESHIRNIWIQGVGGPYDAALATNFLPRGTSQANIDEGKRLFALANQKCPNTPVVAGGYSQGAALIAAAVSELSGAVKEQVKGVALFGYTQNLQNRGGIPNYPRERTKVFCNVGDAVCTGTLIITPAHLSYTIEARGEAARFLRDRIRA
;
A
#
# COMPACT_ATOMS: atom_id res chain seq x y z
N GLN A 1 19.73 2.89 -3.16
CA GLN A 1 18.63 2.84 -4.14
C GLN A 1 17.78 1.66 -3.69
N LEU A 2 16.56 1.91 -3.19
CA LEU A 2 15.69 0.82 -2.75
C LEU A 2 15.37 -0.09 -3.94
N GLY A 3 15.35 -1.39 -3.68
CA GLY A 3 15.20 -2.42 -4.70
C GLY A 3 13.74 -2.74 -5.01
N ALA A 4 13.52 -3.60 -6.00
CA ALA A 4 12.19 -4.18 -6.24
C ALA A 4 11.73 -5.13 -5.12
N ILE A 5 12.61 -5.46 -4.17
CA ILE A 5 12.37 -6.33 -3.02
C ILE A 5 12.79 -5.61 -1.75
N GLU A 6 11.85 -5.40 -0.83
CA GLU A 6 12.09 -4.84 0.50
C GLU A 6 11.37 -5.69 1.56
N ASN A 7 12.10 -6.18 2.57
CA ASN A 7 11.60 -7.05 3.64
C ASN A 7 11.99 -6.54 5.04
N GLY A 8 12.01 -5.21 5.22
CA GLY A 8 12.49 -4.57 6.45
C GLY A 8 11.67 -4.94 7.68
N LEU A 9 10.35 -5.13 7.54
CA LEU A 9 9.51 -5.57 8.66
C LEU A 9 9.79 -7.02 9.05
N GLU A 10 9.94 -7.92 8.08
CA GLU A 10 10.18 -9.34 8.34
C GLU A 10 11.56 -9.59 8.92
N SER A 11 12.59 -8.93 8.39
CA SER A 11 13.98 -9.06 8.84
C SER A 11 14.32 -8.20 10.08
N GLY A 12 13.57 -7.13 10.33
CA GLY A 12 13.80 -6.20 11.43
C GLY A 12 13.63 -6.84 12.82
N SER A 13 14.44 -6.39 13.78
CA SER A 13 14.39 -6.86 15.17
C SER A 13 13.39 -6.07 16.00
N ALA A 14 12.55 -6.76 16.77
CA ALA A 14 11.60 -6.12 17.71
C ALA A 14 12.30 -5.29 18.81
N ASN A 15 13.59 -5.50 19.04
CA ASN A 15 14.40 -4.69 19.97
C ASN A 15 14.90 -3.37 19.36
N ALA A 16 14.69 -3.15 18.07
CA ALA A 16 15.18 -1.98 17.32
C ALA A 16 14.11 -1.47 16.35
N CYS A 17 12.89 -1.24 16.86
CA CYS A 17 11.78 -0.76 16.07
C CYS A 17 12.08 0.59 15.39
N PRO A 18 11.58 0.81 14.16
CA PRO A 18 11.83 2.03 13.41
C PRO A 18 10.89 3.16 13.86
N ASP A 19 11.13 4.35 13.33
CA ASP A 19 10.24 5.51 13.55
C ASP A 19 8.92 5.35 12.79
N ALA A 20 8.92 4.56 11.70
CA ALA A 20 7.72 4.21 10.95
C ALA A 20 7.90 2.89 10.18
N ILE A 21 6.79 2.28 9.78
CA ILE A 21 6.74 1.10 8.90
C ILE A 21 5.86 1.41 7.69
N LEU A 22 6.38 1.17 6.48
CA LEU A 22 5.60 1.17 5.23
C LEU A 22 5.32 -0.27 4.79
N ILE A 23 4.04 -0.61 4.59
CA ILE A 23 3.62 -1.84 3.91
C ILE A 23 3.06 -1.48 2.53
N PHE A 24 3.61 -2.06 1.46
CA PHE A 24 3.22 -1.71 0.10
C PHE A 24 2.89 -2.93 -0.77
N ALA A 25 1.81 -2.85 -1.55
CA ALA A 25 1.46 -3.88 -2.54
C ALA A 25 1.61 -3.34 -3.98
N ARG A 26 2.45 -4.00 -4.77
CA ARG A 26 2.74 -3.65 -6.17
C ARG A 26 1.55 -3.85 -7.12
N GLY A 27 1.66 -3.39 -8.36
CA GLY A 27 0.68 -3.64 -9.42
C GLY A 27 0.83 -5.04 -10.04
N SER A 28 -0.19 -5.47 -10.79
CA SER A 28 -0.13 -6.74 -11.52
C SER A 28 1.08 -6.79 -12.46
N THR A 29 1.69 -7.98 -12.58
CA THR A 29 2.90 -8.27 -13.39
C THR A 29 4.18 -7.57 -12.97
N GLU A 30 4.16 -6.64 -12.00
CA GLU A 30 5.40 -6.04 -11.52
C GLU A 30 6.29 -7.11 -10.85
N PRO A 31 7.63 -7.02 -10.98
CA PRO A 31 8.54 -7.96 -10.34
C PRO A 31 8.77 -7.60 -8.86
N GLY A 32 9.38 -8.53 -8.11
CA GLY A 32 9.68 -8.34 -6.70
C GLY A 32 8.42 -8.20 -5.84
N ASN A 33 8.51 -7.51 -4.69
CA ASN A 33 7.36 -7.24 -3.82
C ASN A 33 6.98 -5.74 -3.75
N MET A 34 7.87 -4.86 -4.19
CA MET A 34 7.63 -3.41 -4.29
C MET A 34 7.25 -2.96 -5.71
N GLY A 35 7.52 -3.79 -6.71
CA GLY A 35 7.48 -3.38 -8.12
C GLY A 35 8.66 -2.50 -8.50
N ILE A 36 8.57 -1.89 -9.67
CA ILE A 36 9.65 -1.02 -10.23
C ILE A 36 9.18 0.40 -10.49
N THR A 37 7.91 0.69 -10.21
CA THR A 37 7.28 1.98 -10.47
C THR A 37 6.94 2.72 -9.17
N VAL A 38 5.72 2.56 -8.68
CA VAL A 38 5.13 3.36 -7.59
C VAL A 38 5.75 3.02 -6.24
N GLY A 39 5.99 1.75 -5.95
CA GLY A 39 6.53 1.29 -4.66
C GLY A 39 7.88 1.92 -4.32
N PRO A 40 8.91 1.75 -5.16
CA PRO A 40 10.22 2.37 -4.93
C PRO A 40 10.16 3.91 -4.88
N ALA A 41 9.32 4.53 -5.72
CA ALA A 41 9.15 5.99 -5.71
C ALA A 41 8.57 6.50 -4.39
N LEU A 42 7.53 5.84 -3.86
CA LEU A 42 6.93 6.17 -2.56
C LEU A 42 7.92 5.94 -1.42
N ALA A 43 8.60 4.79 -1.43
CA ALA A 43 9.55 4.43 -0.38
C ALA A 43 10.71 5.43 -0.31
N ASN A 44 11.32 5.81 -1.45
CA ASN A 44 12.36 6.85 -1.46
C ASN A 44 11.83 8.22 -1.05
N GLY A 45 10.58 8.55 -1.40
CA GLY A 45 9.95 9.80 -0.95
C GLY A 45 9.85 9.85 0.58
N LEU A 46 9.43 8.75 1.21
CA LEU A 46 9.34 8.64 2.67
C LEU A 46 10.70 8.64 3.36
N GLU A 47 11.69 7.90 2.85
CA GLU A 47 13.05 7.88 3.41
C GLU A 47 13.72 9.27 3.41
N SER A 48 13.36 10.13 2.45
CA SER A 48 13.85 11.52 2.42
C SER A 48 13.34 12.38 3.58
N HIS A 49 12.28 11.93 4.26
CA HIS A 49 11.64 12.63 5.39
C HIS A 49 11.79 11.92 6.73
N ILE A 50 12.00 10.59 6.71
CA ILE A 50 12.05 9.70 7.87
C ILE A 50 13.21 8.73 7.65
N ARG A 51 14.33 8.97 8.33
CA ARG A 51 15.56 8.21 8.09
C ARG A 51 15.49 6.77 8.60
N ASN A 52 14.84 6.54 9.74
CA ASN A 52 14.70 5.23 10.35
C ASN A 52 13.30 4.65 10.02
N ILE A 53 13.15 4.10 8.82
CA ILE A 53 11.88 3.51 8.35
C ILE A 53 12.11 2.08 7.89
N TRP A 54 11.20 1.17 8.24
CA TRP A 54 11.16 -0.15 7.61
C TRP A 54 10.23 -0.14 6.41
N ILE A 55 10.74 -0.60 5.27
CA ILE A 55 9.97 -0.78 4.05
C ILE A 55 9.68 -2.26 3.86
N GLN A 56 8.43 -2.60 3.58
CA GLN A 56 7.97 -3.97 3.40
C GLN A 56 7.04 -4.06 2.20
N GLY A 57 7.41 -4.86 1.21
CA GLY A 57 6.50 -5.24 0.14
C GLY A 57 5.64 -6.45 0.53
N VAL A 58 4.41 -6.49 0.02
CA VAL A 58 3.53 -7.66 0.09
C VAL A 58 4.01 -8.68 -0.96
N GLY A 59 4.50 -9.83 -0.50
CA GLY A 59 5.01 -10.92 -1.32
C GLY A 59 4.28 -12.23 -1.05
N GLY A 60 5.02 -13.32 -0.85
CA GLY A 60 4.46 -14.62 -0.48
C GLY A 60 3.44 -15.12 -1.53
N PRO A 61 2.17 -15.36 -1.16
CA PRO A 61 1.13 -15.77 -2.11
C PRO A 61 0.75 -14.67 -3.11
N TYR A 62 1.13 -13.41 -2.87
CA TYR A 62 0.86 -12.31 -3.79
C TYR A 62 1.81 -12.29 -4.99
N ASP A 63 1.50 -13.13 -5.97
CA ASP A 63 2.21 -13.22 -7.26
C ASP A 63 1.88 -12.08 -8.25
N ALA A 64 0.92 -11.21 -7.89
CA ALA A 64 0.42 -10.11 -8.72
C ALA A 64 -0.08 -10.57 -10.11
N ALA A 65 -0.71 -11.76 -10.17
CA ALA A 65 -1.29 -12.28 -11.40
C ALA A 65 -2.40 -11.37 -11.97
N LEU A 66 -2.43 -11.20 -13.30
CA LEU A 66 -3.50 -10.44 -13.97
C LEU A 66 -4.89 -11.02 -13.70
N ALA A 67 -5.00 -12.35 -13.74
CA ALA A 67 -6.27 -13.06 -13.60
C ALA A 67 -6.99 -12.77 -12.28
N THR A 68 -6.26 -12.50 -11.20
CA THR A 68 -6.87 -12.25 -9.88
C THR A 68 -7.54 -10.89 -9.79
N ASN A 69 -7.35 -9.96 -10.75
CA ASN A 69 -8.14 -8.71 -10.81
C ASN A 69 -9.62 -8.95 -11.05
N PHE A 70 -9.99 -10.07 -11.68
CA PHE A 70 -11.38 -10.43 -11.96
C PHE A 70 -12.09 -11.07 -10.76
N LEU A 71 -11.37 -11.33 -9.67
CA LEU A 71 -11.96 -11.86 -8.44
C LEU A 71 -12.72 -10.77 -7.68
N PRO A 72 -13.67 -11.17 -6.81
CA PRO A 72 -14.35 -10.22 -5.94
C PRO A 72 -13.34 -9.38 -5.15
N ARG A 73 -13.63 -8.08 -5.03
CA ARG A 73 -12.75 -7.08 -4.38
C ARG A 73 -11.41 -6.83 -5.09
N GLY A 74 -11.19 -7.37 -6.28
CA GLY A 74 -10.07 -7.03 -7.16
C GLY A 74 -8.76 -7.78 -6.91
N THR A 75 -8.74 -8.82 -6.07
CA THR A 75 -7.60 -9.74 -5.87
C THR A 75 -8.07 -11.03 -5.18
N SER A 76 -7.18 -12.01 -4.95
CA SER A 76 -7.51 -13.25 -4.25
C SER A 76 -7.59 -13.06 -2.73
N GLN A 77 -8.34 -13.93 -2.04
CA GLN A 77 -8.39 -13.92 -0.57
C GLN A 77 -7.00 -14.19 0.06
N ALA A 78 -6.21 -15.09 -0.51
CA ALA A 78 -4.85 -15.37 -0.04
C ALA A 78 -3.94 -14.14 -0.11
N ASN A 79 -4.10 -13.31 -1.16
CA ASN A 79 -3.35 -12.06 -1.30
C ASN A 79 -3.73 -11.04 -0.22
N ILE A 80 -5.02 -10.99 0.13
CA ILE A 80 -5.56 -10.11 1.18
C ILE A 80 -5.08 -10.57 2.55
N ASP A 81 -5.10 -11.88 2.82
CA ASP A 81 -4.66 -12.46 4.08
C ASP A 81 -3.15 -12.25 4.31
N GLU A 82 -2.34 -12.25 3.26
CA GLU A 82 -0.92 -11.89 3.37
C GLU A 82 -0.72 -10.43 3.77
N GLY A 83 -1.50 -9.51 3.21
CA GLY A 83 -1.52 -8.12 3.66
C GLY A 83 -1.88 -8.00 5.14
N LYS A 84 -2.94 -8.70 5.58
CA LYS A 84 -3.35 -8.75 7.00
C LYS A 84 -2.27 -9.34 7.90
N ARG A 85 -1.59 -10.40 7.45
CA ARG A 85 -0.46 -11.02 8.18
C ARG A 85 0.65 -9.99 8.43
N LEU A 86 1.00 -9.18 7.43
CA LEU A 86 2.03 -8.13 7.57
C LEU A 86 1.60 -7.01 8.52
N PHE A 87 0.34 -6.56 8.48
CA PHE A 87 -0.17 -5.60 9.47
C PHE A 87 -0.14 -6.16 10.90
N ALA A 88 -0.54 -7.42 11.07
CA ALA A 88 -0.46 -8.11 12.36
C ALA A 88 1.00 -8.26 12.84
N LEU A 89 1.93 -8.57 11.92
CA LEU A 89 3.36 -8.67 12.23
C LEU A 89 3.94 -7.32 12.68
N ALA A 90 3.56 -6.22 12.03
CA ALA A 90 3.96 -4.87 12.44
C ALA A 90 3.47 -4.56 13.87
N ASN A 91 2.22 -4.90 14.18
CA ASN A 91 1.66 -4.71 15.52
C ASN A 91 2.35 -5.59 16.56
N GLN A 92 2.66 -6.85 16.22
CA GLN A 92 3.34 -7.78 17.13
C GLN A 92 4.77 -7.32 17.44
N LYS A 93 5.56 -6.96 16.41
CA LYS A 93 6.97 -6.58 16.59
C LYS A 93 7.12 -5.21 17.21
N CYS A 94 6.32 -4.24 16.74
CA CYS A 94 6.51 -2.83 17.02
C CYS A 94 5.17 -2.14 17.29
N PRO A 95 4.44 -2.50 18.37
CA PRO A 95 3.06 -2.05 18.60
C PRO A 95 2.91 -0.52 18.71
N ASN A 96 3.98 0.19 19.08
CA ASN A 96 3.99 1.64 19.23
C ASN A 96 4.47 2.39 17.97
N THR A 97 5.01 1.68 16.98
CA THR A 97 5.50 2.30 15.74
C THR A 97 4.32 2.57 14.80
N PRO A 98 4.17 3.79 14.27
CA PRO A 98 3.11 4.10 13.31
C PRO A 98 3.31 3.31 12.00
N VAL A 99 2.22 2.73 11.50
CA VAL A 99 2.20 2.03 10.21
C VAL A 99 1.52 2.91 9.18
N VAL A 100 2.11 3.01 8.00
CA VAL A 100 1.47 3.55 6.80
C VAL A 100 1.43 2.47 5.72
N ALA A 101 0.48 2.59 4.80
CA ALA A 101 0.35 1.63 3.72
C ALA A 101 0.19 2.32 2.37
N GLY A 102 0.49 1.58 1.31
CA GLY A 102 0.12 2.01 -0.02
C GLY A 102 -0.03 0.84 -0.98
N GLY A 103 -0.74 1.06 -2.07
CA GLY A 103 -0.88 0.05 -3.10
C GLY A 103 -1.14 0.67 -4.46
N TYR A 104 -0.68 -0.01 -5.50
CA TYR A 104 -0.84 0.41 -6.89
C TYR A 104 -1.67 -0.62 -7.66
N SER A 105 -2.66 -0.17 -8.45
CA SER A 105 -3.47 -1.03 -9.33
C SER A 105 -4.16 -2.15 -8.53
N GLN A 106 -3.90 -3.42 -8.85
CA GLN A 106 -4.33 -4.56 -8.06
C GLN A 106 -3.88 -4.50 -6.59
N GLY A 107 -2.67 -4.04 -6.32
CA GLY A 107 -2.15 -3.87 -4.96
C GLY A 107 -2.94 -2.83 -4.16
N ALA A 108 -3.52 -1.82 -4.83
CA ALA A 108 -4.42 -0.88 -4.17
C ALA A 108 -5.71 -1.58 -3.67
N ALA A 109 -6.26 -2.49 -4.47
CA ALA A 109 -7.40 -3.32 -4.08
C ALA A 109 -7.06 -4.25 -2.91
N LEU A 110 -5.88 -4.89 -2.96
CA LEU A 110 -5.36 -5.74 -1.88
C LEU A 110 -5.27 -4.96 -0.56
N ILE A 111 -4.60 -3.81 -0.55
CA ILE A 111 -4.40 -3.00 0.66
C ILE A 111 -5.72 -2.49 1.20
N ALA A 112 -6.63 -2.00 0.34
CA ALA A 112 -7.94 -1.54 0.77
C ALA A 112 -8.75 -2.67 1.43
N ALA A 113 -8.77 -3.87 0.81
CA ALA A 113 -9.46 -5.02 1.35
C ALA A 113 -8.85 -5.47 2.70
N ALA A 114 -7.52 -5.59 2.77
CA ALA A 114 -6.83 -5.96 4.00
C ALA A 114 -7.13 -4.99 5.14
N VAL A 115 -6.98 -3.68 4.91
CA VAL A 115 -7.24 -2.62 5.92
C VAL A 115 -8.70 -2.61 6.37
N SER A 116 -9.65 -2.85 5.44
CA SER A 116 -11.08 -2.86 5.77
C SER A 116 -11.45 -3.92 6.81
N GLU A 117 -10.74 -5.07 6.79
CA GLU A 117 -10.95 -6.23 7.66
C GLU A 117 -10.19 -6.16 8.99
N LEU A 118 -9.24 -5.24 9.14
CA LEU A 118 -8.52 -5.07 10.41
C LEU A 118 -9.48 -4.61 11.52
N SER A 119 -9.10 -4.85 12.76
CA SER A 119 -9.85 -4.41 13.93
C SER A 119 -8.92 -3.98 15.06
N GLY A 120 -9.48 -3.29 16.05
CA GLY A 120 -8.77 -2.91 17.28
C GLY A 120 -7.44 -2.18 17.05
N ALA A 121 -6.43 -2.57 17.82
CA ALA A 121 -5.12 -1.94 17.83
C ALA A 121 -4.41 -1.98 16.47
N VAL A 122 -4.56 -3.07 15.70
CA VAL A 122 -3.91 -3.20 14.39
C VAL A 122 -4.45 -2.15 13.42
N LYS A 123 -5.77 -1.94 13.37
CA LYS A 123 -6.38 -0.88 12.53
C LYS A 123 -5.96 0.51 12.99
N GLU A 124 -5.95 0.76 14.29
CA GLU A 124 -5.56 2.07 14.83
C GLU A 124 -4.09 2.42 14.62
N GLN A 125 -3.22 1.42 14.53
CA GLN A 125 -1.81 1.60 14.21
C GLN A 125 -1.59 2.08 12.77
N VAL A 126 -2.51 1.79 11.84
CA VAL A 126 -2.45 2.28 10.46
C VAL A 126 -2.90 3.74 10.40
N LYS A 127 -1.93 4.66 10.29
CA LYS A 127 -2.15 6.11 10.37
C LYS A 127 -2.51 6.76 9.03
N GLY A 128 -2.11 6.16 7.91
CA GLY A 128 -2.39 6.66 6.58
C GLY A 128 -2.24 5.60 5.49
N VAL A 129 -3.08 5.69 4.46
CA VAL A 129 -3.07 4.81 3.28
C VAL A 129 -3.11 5.64 1.99
N ALA A 130 -2.16 5.39 1.08
CA ALA A 130 -2.11 6.00 -0.25
C ALA A 130 -2.38 4.96 -1.35
N LEU A 131 -3.45 5.15 -2.13
CA LEU A 131 -3.86 4.23 -3.19
C LEU A 131 -3.66 4.88 -4.57
N PHE A 132 -3.00 4.18 -5.49
CA PHE A 132 -2.69 4.69 -6.83
C PHE A 132 -3.36 3.82 -7.89
N GLY A 133 -4.06 4.42 -8.85
CA GLY A 133 -4.79 3.68 -9.88
C GLY A 133 -5.77 2.67 -9.25
N TYR A 134 -6.59 3.15 -8.31
CA TYR A 134 -7.36 2.28 -7.44
C TYR A 134 -8.49 1.57 -8.19
N THR A 135 -8.33 0.27 -8.47
CA THR A 135 -9.27 -0.52 -9.29
C THR A 135 -10.65 -0.70 -8.67
N GLN A 136 -10.79 -0.44 -7.36
CA GLN A 136 -12.06 -0.46 -6.63
C GLN A 136 -12.58 0.96 -6.31
N ASN A 137 -12.03 2.00 -6.93
CA ASN A 137 -12.38 3.39 -6.64
C ASN A 137 -13.87 3.67 -6.85
N LEU A 138 -14.45 3.23 -7.96
CA LEU A 138 -15.88 3.41 -8.24
C LEU A 138 -16.74 2.64 -7.23
N GLN A 139 -16.39 1.36 -7.00
CA GLN A 139 -17.14 0.42 -6.17
C GLN A 139 -17.15 0.86 -4.70
N ASN A 140 -16.02 1.37 -4.20
CA ASN A 140 -15.86 1.84 -2.82
C ASN A 140 -16.02 3.35 -2.67
N ARG A 141 -16.49 4.06 -3.70
CA ARG A 141 -16.80 5.50 -3.69
C ARG A 141 -15.62 6.36 -3.20
N GLY A 142 -14.42 6.05 -3.70
CA GLY A 142 -13.18 6.77 -3.41
C GLY A 142 -12.64 6.62 -2.00
N GLY A 143 -13.04 5.58 -1.26
CA GLY A 143 -12.54 5.32 0.08
C GLY A 143 -12.19 3.85 0.32
N ILE A 144 -11.73 3.56 1.54
CA ILE A 144 -11.55 2.21 2.05
C ILE A 144 -12.71 1.92 3.02
N PRO A 145 -13.49 0.85 2.82
CA PRO A 145 -14.56 0.51 3.76
C PRO A 145 -14.04 0.35 5.19
N ASN A 146 -14.80 0.82 6.18
CA ASN A 146 -14.46 0.72 7.60
C ASN A 146 -13.10 1.33 7.99
N TYR A 147 -12.63 2.34 7.24
CA TYR A 147 -11.40 3.08 7.53
C TYR A 147 -11.62 4.59 7.31
N PRO A 148 -11.08 5.46 8.19
CA PRO A 148 -11.36 6.91 8.11
C PRO A 148 -10.88 7.55 6.81
N ARG A 149 -11.72 8.40 6.22
CA ARG A 149 -11.39 9.14 4.99
C ARG A 149 -10.20 10.08 5.18
N GLU A 150 -10.05 10.69 6.35
CA GLU A 150 -8.90 11.55 6.70
C GLU A 150 -7.55 10.81 6.69
N ARG A 151 -7.58 9.48 6.83
CA ARG A 151 -6.40 8.60 6.75
C ARG A 151 -6.23 8.00 5.35
N THR A 152 -7.07 8.34 4.38
CA THR A 152 -7.06 7.76 3.03
C THR A 152 -6.79 8.83 1.98
N LYS A 153 -5.80 8.60 1.11
CA LYS A 153 -5.57 9.41 -0.08
C LYS A 153 -5.60 8.52 -1.31
N VAL A 154 -6.48 8.85 -2.26
CA VAL A 154 -6.59 8.15 -3.55
C VAL A 154 -6.02 9.05 -4.65
N PHE A 155 -5.13 8.48 -5.44
CA PHE A 155 -4.54 9.04 -6.65
C PHE A 155 -5.11 8.29 -7.84
N CYS A 156 -6.05 8.92 -8.54
CA CYS A 156 -6.71 8.39 -9.72
C CYS A 156 -6.68 9.47 -10.79
N ASN A 157 -5.86 9.27 -11.81
CA ASN A 157 -5.67 10.26 -12.87
C ASN A 157 -6.89 10.33 -13.78
N VAL A 158 -7.12 11.52 -14.33
CA VAL A 158 -8.09 11.69 -15.41
C VAL A 158 -7.65 10.79 -16.57
N GLY A 159 -8.57 9.95 -17.07
CA GLY A 159 -8.28 8.99 -18.13
C GLY A 159 -7.70 7.65 -17.65
N ASP A 160 -7.50 7.44 -16.34
CA ASP A 160 -7.26 6.10 -15.81
C ASP A 160 -8.58 5.31 -15.69
N ALA A 161 -8.79 4.40 -16.64
CA ALA A 161 -10.03 3.65 -16.77
C ALA A 161 -10.27 2.67 -15.60
N VAL A 162 -9.22 2.26 -14.87
CA VAL A 162 -9.41 1.36 -13.71
C VAL A 162 -10.11 2.05 -12.55
N CYS A 163 -9.94 3.36 -12.43
CA CYS A 163 -10.60 4.16 -11.40
C CYS A 163 -12.10 4.34 -11.66
N THR A 164 -12.57 4.09 -12.88
CA THR A 164 -13.98 4.20 -13.30
C THR A 164 -14.64 2.83 -13.51
N GLY A 165 -14.09 1.78 -12.90
CA GLY A 165 -14.72 0.46 -12.83
C GLY A 165 -14.44 -0.48 -14.01
N THR A 166 -13.48 -0.16 -14.87
CA THR A 166 -13.10 -1.01 -16.00
C THR A 166 -11.63 -1.42 -15.91
N LEU A 167 -11.29 -2.70 -16.07
CA LEU A 167 -9.91 -3.19 -15.97
C LEU A 167 -9.12 -2.99 -17.28
N ILE A 168 -9.09 -1.75 -17.78
CA ILE A 168 -8.37 -1.34 -18.98
C ILE A 168 -7.18 -0.48 -18.56
N ILE A 169 -5.97 -0.88 -18.95
CA ILE A 169 -4.75 -0.15 -18.64
C ILE A 169 -4.53 0.93 -19.70
N THR A 170 -4.60 2.20 -19.29
CA THR A 170 -4.30 3.36 -20.13
C THR A 170 -2.92 3.94 -19.77
N PRO A 171 -2.34 4.82 -20.60
CA PRO A 171 -1.09 5.52 -20.22
C PRO A 171 -1.21 6.30 -18.90
N ALA A 172 -2.40 6.84 -18.60
CA ALA A 172 -2.65 7.52 -17.33
C ALA A 172 -2.46 6.59 -16.12
N HIS A 173 -2.76 5.29 -16.27
CA HIS A 173 -2.55 4.28 -15.23
C HIS A 173 -1.06 4.08 -14.90
N LEU A 174 -0.15 4.39 -15.82
CA LEU A 174 1.29 4.19 -15.66
C LEU A 174 2.02 5.41 -15.06
N SER A 175 1.27 6.48 -14.72
CA SER A 175 1.82 7.82 -14.50
C SER A 175 1.73 8.31 -13.05
N TYR A 176 1.94 7.43 -12.06
CA TYR A 176 1.77 7.77 -10.64
C TYR A 176 3.06 8.01 -9.83
N THR A 177 4.23 7.85 -10.44
CA THR A 177 5.51 7.89 -9.72
C THR A 177 5.87 9.28 -9.18
N ILE A 178 5.36 10.34 -9.81
CA ILE A 178 5.58 11.73 -9.39
C ILE A 178 4.75 12.02 -8.12
N GLU A 179 3.48 11.64 -8.11
CA GLU A 179 2.59 11.73 -6.97
C GLU A 179 3.12 10.88 -5.81
N ALA A 180 3.59 9.66 -6.10
CA ALA A 180 4.16 8.75 -5.12
C ALA A 180 5.36 9.37 -4.39
N ARG A 181 6.33 9.90 -5.14
CA ARG A 181 7.53 10.55 -4.57
C ARG A 181 7.20 11.86 -3.84
N GLY A 182 6.19 12.58 -4.30
CA GLY A 182 5.86 13.93 -3.85
C GLY A 182 4.71 14.00 -2.86
N GLU A 183 3.48 14.10 -3.37
CA GLU A 183 2.28 14.35 -2.55
C GLU A 183 1.97 13.19 -1.59
N ALA A 184 2.04 11.95 -2.07
CA ALA A 184 1.74 10.79 -1.24
C ALA A 184 2.73 10.63 -0.09
N ALA A 185 4.03 10.77 -0.35
CA ALA A 185 5.06 10.72 0.68
C ALA A 185 4.85 11.80 1.75
N ARG A 186 4.50 13.03 1.35
CA ARG A 186 4.17 14.12 2.29
C ARG A 186 2.92 13.82 3.12
N PHE A 187 1.85 13.36 2.47
CA PHE A 187 0.62 12.96 3.16
C PHE A 187 0.91 11.90 4.22
N LEU A 188 1.61 10.82 3.87
CA LEU A 188 1.93 9.74 4.80
C LEU A 188 2.87 10.22 5.93
N ARG A 189 3.87 11.04 5.64
CA ARG A 189 4.73 11.68 6.65
C ARG A 189 3.89 12.48 7.66
N ASP A 190 2.92 13.26 7.19
CA ASP A 190 2.10 14.09 8.06
C ASP A 190 1.20 13.21 8.95
N ARG A 191 0.69 12.08 8.43
CA ARG A 191 -0.03 11.09 9.24
C ARG A 191 0.85 10.39 10.28
N ILE A 192 2.13 10.19 10.00
CA ILE A 192 3.10 9.60 10.94
C ILE A 192 3.41 10.55 12.09
N ARG A 193 3.42 11.86 11.84
CA ARG A 193 3.80 12.90 12.81
C ARG A 193 2.62 13.49 13.60
N ALA A 194 1.39 13.09 13.27
CA ALA A 194 0.17 13.53 13.95
C ALA A 194 -0.13 12.68 15.18
#